data_AF-A0A2D7SFW9-F1
#
_entry.id   AF-A0A2D7SFW9-F1
#
_cell.length_a   1.000
_cell.length_b   1.000
_cell.length_c   1.000
_cell.angle_alpha   90.00
_cell.angle_beta   90.00
_cell.angle_gamma   90.00
#
_symmetry.space_group_name_H-M   'P 1'
#
loop_
_entity.id
_entity.type
_entity.pdbx_description
1 polymer ?
#
loop_
_entity_poly.entity_id
_entity_poly.type
_entity_poly.pdbx_seq_one_letter_code
_entity_poly.pdbx_strand_id
1 'polypeptide(L)' 'MLDIRESGLNGIEFSKALLNAKNIAVMPGESFGTSSAGHIRVAMTVSDDIFEYATRTICSFASNFVGSTN' A
#
# COMPACT_ATOMS: atom_id res chain seq x y z
N MET A 1 3.28 -4.38 8.87
CA MET A 1 3.09 -4.46 7.40
C MET A 1 1.60 -4.43 7.14
N LEU A 2 1.17 -3.82 6.04
CA LEU A 2 -0.23 -3.75 5.62
C LEU A 2 -0.49 -4.80 4.55
N ASP A 3 -1.59 -5.54 4.66
CA ASP A 3 -2.04 -6.51 3.66
C ASP A 3 -2.81 -5.78 2.55
N ILE A 4 -2.44 -6.01 1.29
CA ILE A 4 -3.07 -5.42 0.11
C ILE A 4 -3.65 -6.47 -0.83
N ARG A 5 -3.74 -7.75 -0.44
CA ARG A 5 -4.19 -8.85 -1.30
C ARG A 5 -5.60 -8.67 -1.85
N GLU A 6 -6.50 -8.06 -1.07
CA GLU A 6 -7.87 -7.72 -1.49
C GLU A 6 -7.92 -6.72 -2.66
N SER A 7 -6.83 -6.00 -2.94
CA SER A 7 -6.75 -5.12 -4.11
C SER A 7 -6.53 -5.87 -5.42
N GLY A 8 -6.19 -7.16 -5.37
CA GLY A 8 -5.81 -7.96 -6.55
C GLY A 8 -4.45 -7.58 -7.17
N LEU A 9 -3.77 -6.55 -6.65
CA LEU A 9 -2.44 -6.11 -7.09
C LEU A 9 -1.34 -6.80 -6.28
N ASN A 10 -0.17 -6.99 -6.90
CA ASN A 10 1.02 -7.33 -6.13
C ASN A 10 1.62 -6.09 -5.44
N GLY A 11 2.51 -6.29 -4.45
CA GLY A 11 3.04 -5.19 -3.66
C GLY A 11 3.82 -4.17 -4.48
N ILE A 12 4.50 -4.58 -5.56
CA ILE A 12 5.23 -3.67 -6.46
C ILE A 12 4.25 -2.81 -7.27
N GLU A 13 3.22 -3.40 -7.84
CA GLU A 13 2.17 -2.72 -8.60
C GLU A 13 1.43 -1.71 -7.73
N PHE A 14 1.00 -2.14 -6.54
CA PHE A 14 0.33 -1.26 -5.58
C PHE A 14 1.23 -0.08 -5.18
N SER A 15 2.51 -0.34 -4.87
CA SER A 15 3.47 0.70 -4.47
C SER A 15 3.70 1.73 -5.58
N LYS A 16 3.85 1.28 -6.83
CA LYS A 16 4.00 2.18 -7.99
C LYS A 16 2.73 2.97 -8.28
N ALA A 17 1.57 2.33 -8.22
CA ALA A 17 0.29 2.98 -8.46
C ALA A 17 0.00 4.06 -7.41
N LEU A 18 0.27 3.76 -6.14
CA LEU A 18 0.14 4.72 -5.03
C LEU A 18 1.11 5.90 -5.18
N LEU A 19 2.36 5.64 -5.55
CA LEU A 19 3.35 6.70 -5.79
C LEU A 19 2.90 7.62 -6.93
N ASN A 20 2.42 7.07 -8.05
CA ASN A 20 1.99 7.86 -9.19
C ASN A 20 0.70 8.66 -8.90
N ALA A 21 -0.26 8.08 -8.18
CA ALA A 21 -1.56 8.70 -7.96
C ALA A 21 -1.56 9.70 -6.79
N LYS A 22 -0.77 9.44 -5.75
CA LYS A 22 -0.83 10.17 -4.47
C LYS A 22 0.51 10.72 -4.00
N ASN A 23 1.61 10.49 -4.74
CA ASN A 23 2.98 10.85 -4.34
C ASN A 23 3.40 10.24 -2.98
N ILE A 24 2.86 9.07 -2.64
CA ILE A 24 3.22 8.35 -1.42
C ILE A 24 4.07 7.15 -1.81
N ALA A 25 5.34 7.17 -1.39
CA ALA A 25 6.24 6.03 -1.56
C ALA A 25 6.05 5.04 -0.40
N VAL A 26 5.78 3.79 -0.75
CA VAL A 26 5.76 2.66 0.19
C VAL A 26 6.70 1.57 -0.29
N MET A 27 7.15 0.73 0.63
CA MET A 27 8.07 -0.34 0.30
C MET A 27 7.29 -1.64 0.04
N PRO A 28 7.46 -2.28 -1.13
CA PRO A 28 6.79 -3.55 -1.44
C PRO A 28 7.30 -4.67 -0.54
N GLY A 29 6.39 -5.53 -0.07
CA GLY A 29 6.70 -6.65 0.81
C GLY A 29 7.54 -7.72 0.13
N GLU A 30 7.44 -7.86 -1.19
CA GLU A 30 8.23 -8.81 -1.98
C GLU A 30 9.75 -8.59 -1.84
N SER A 31 10.19 -7.37 -1.48
CA SER A 31 11.59 -7.09 -1.15
C SER A 31 12.10 -7.83 0.09
N PHE A 32 11.21 -8.35 0.94
CA PHE A 32 11.55 -9.15 2.13
C PHE A 32 11.38 -10.66 1.91
N GLY A 33 11.08 -11.10 0.68
CA GLY A 33 10.90 -12.50 0.33
C GLY A 33 9.43 -12.94 0.21
N THR A 34 9.25 -14.19 -0.21
CA THR A 34 7.96 -14.75 -0.65
C THR A 34 6.88 -14.74 0.42
N SER A 35 7.26 -14.85 1.69
CA SER A 35 6.33 -14.80 2.83
C SER A 35 5.67 -13.43 3.02
N SER A 36 6.24 -12.37 2.45
CA SER A 36 5.73 -10.99 2.53
C SER A 36 5.03 -10.55 1.24
N ALA A 37 4.81 -11.47 0.29
CA ALA A 37 4.07 -11.18 -0.93
C ALA A 37 2.65 -10.67 -0.61
N GLY A 38 2.19 -9.67 -1.37
CA GLY A 38 0.88 -9.05 -1.15
C GLY A 38 0.80 -8.16 0.09
N HIS A 39 1.93 -7.79 0.67
CA HIS A 39 2.00 -6.80 1.75
C HIS A 39 2.83 -5.58 1.34
N ILE A 40 2.62 -4.46 2.03
CA ILE A 40 3.48 -3.27 1.94
C ILE A 40 3.96 -2.84 3.33
N ARG A 41 5.10 -2.15 3.37
CA ARG A 41 5.66 -1.55 4.59
C ARG A 41 5.58 -0.03 4.49
N VAL A 42 5.09 0.59 5.56
CA VAL A 42 4.99 2.05 5.73
C VAL A 42 5.97 2.46 6.82
N ALA A 43 6.70 3.55 6.59
CA ALA A 43 7.59 4.14 7.60
C ALA A 43 6.77 5.00 8.56
N MET A 44 6.96 4.81 9.87
CA MET A 44 6.34 5.60 10.94
C MET A 44 7.25 6.73 11.44
N THR A 45 8.34 7.02 10.72
CA THR A 45 9.34 8.04 11.09
C THR A 45 8.94 9.45 10.65
N VAL A 46 7.65 9.74 10.72
CA VAL A 46 7.02 11.02 10.37
C VAL A 46 6.09 11.42 11.52
N SER A 47 5.63 12.67 11.55
CA SER A 47 4.67 13.10 12.58
C SER A 47 3.33 12.36 12.44
N ASP A 48 2.61 12.26 13.56
CA ASP A 48 1.31 11.57 13.63
C ASP A 48 0.31 12.14 12.60
N ASP A 49 0.27 13.46 12.42
CA ASP A 49 -0.62 14.11 11.43
C ASP A 49 -0.34 13.64 10.00
N ILE A 50 0.94 13.56 9.64
CA ILE A 50 1.37 13.09 8.31
C ILE A 50 1.08 11.60 8.17
N PHE A 51 1.34 10.83 9.22
CA PHE A 51 1.10 9.39 9.24
C PHE A 51 -0.39 9.07 9.10
N GLU A 52 -1.26 9.80 9.80
CA GLU A 52 -2.71 9.67 9.71
C GLU A 52 -3.18 9.99 8.28
N TYR A 53 -2.76 11.13 7.72
CA TYR A 53 -3.09 11.50 6.36
C TYR A 53 -2.66 10.43 5.34
N ALA A 54 -1.43 9.95 5.44
CA ALA A 54 -0.90 8.93 4.55
C ALA A 54 -1.68 7.63 4.65
N THR A 55 -1.94 7.14 5.87
CA THR A 55 -2.68 5.89 6.11
C THR A 55 -4.11 5.98 5.60
N ARG A 56 -4.83 7.08 5.88
CA ARG A 56 -6.19 7.29 5.35
C ARG A 56 -6.20 7.34 3.82
N THR A 57 -5.21 7.99 3.21
CA THR A 57 -5.06 8.05 1.76
C THR A 57 -4.78 6.67 1.16
N ILE A 58 -3.94 5.86 1.81
CA ILE A 58 -3.66 4.48 1.40
C ILE A 58 -4.93 3.63 1.45
N CYS A 59 -5.69 3.69 2.55
CA CYS A 59 -6.95 2.96 2.68
C CYS A 59 -7.96 3.37 1.60
N SER A 60 -8.17 4.67 1.42
CA SER A 60 -9.06 5.18 0.37
C SER A 60 -8.61 4.79 -1.03
N PHE A 61 -7.30 4.77 -1.29
CA PHE A 61 -6.75 4.31 -2.55
C PHE A 61 -7.04 2.81 -2.77
N ALA A 62 -6.76 1.98 -1.76
CA ALA A 62 -7.01 0.54 -1.79
C ALA A 62 -8.50 0.21 -2.02
N SER A 63 -9.43 0.97 -1.44
CA SER A 63 -10.87 0.79 -1.64
C SER A 63 -11.32 0.94 -3.10
N ASN A 64 -10.55 1.58 -3.97
CA ASN A 64 -10.88 1.65 -5.41
C ASN A 64 -10.63 0.32 -6.14
N PHE A 65 -9.88 -0.60 -5.53
CA PHE A 65 -9.54 -1.90 -6.08
C PHE A 65 -10.35 -3.03 -5.43
N VAL A 66 -10.85 -2.81 -4.21
CA VAL A 66 -11.75 -3.73 -3.51
C VAL A 66 -13.11 -3.70 -4.22
N GLY A 67 -13.34 -4.68 -5.11
CA GLY A 67 -14.58 -4.76 -5.88
C GLY A 67 -14.47 -5.41 -7.26
N SER A 68 -13.28 -5.80 -7.73
CA SER A 68 -13.13 -6.60 -8.95
C SER A 68 -13.04 -8.10 -8.63
N THR A 69 -13.98 -8.60 -7.84
CA THR A 69 -14.23 -10.03 -7.72
C THR A 69 -15.25 -10.38 -8.80
N ASN A 70 -14.74 -10.91 -9.91
CA ASN A 70 -15.53 -11.66 -10.89
C ASN A 70 -15.89 -13.04 -10.30
#